data_AF-A0A497SLV1-F1
#
_entry.id   AF-A0A497SLV1-F1
#
_cell.length_a   1.000
_cell.length_b   1.000
_cell.length_c   1.000
_cell.angle_alpha   90.00
_cell.angle_beta   90.00
_cell.angle_gamma   90.00
#
_symmetry.space_group_name_H-M   'P 1'
#
loop_
_entity.id
_entity.type
_entity.pdbx_description
1 polymer ?
#
loop_
_entity_poly.entity_id
_entity_poly.type
_entity_poly.pdbx_seq_one_letter_code
_entity_poly.pdbx_strand_id
1 'polypeptide(L)'
;MKVVSDFHIHGRYSRATSKQLNVPNLVKYAKMKGVGLLGTGDFTHPQWLEELKGILKEDGSGIPKDESGFPFILSAEISSIYSDGGKVRRIHNVLLAPSFDVVDQINEALRKKGVNLNSDGRPICGIKCPELVEIVKGVDRSVEVIPAH
;
A
#
# COMPACT_ATOMS: atom_id res chain seq x y z
N MET A 1 5.96 16.07 19.42
CA MET A 1 6.01 16.60 18.04
C MET A 1 4.67 16.30 17.38
N LYS A 2 4.08 17.25 16.64
CA LYS A 2 2.82 17.03 15.91
C LYS A 2 3.14 16.69 14.46
N VAL A 3 2.61 15.57 13.95
CA VAL A 3 2.76 15.14 12.56
C VAL A 3 1.38 15.11 11.92
N VAL A 4 1.26 15.68 10.73
CA VAL A 4 0.09 15.53 9.86
C VAL A 4 0.45 14.47 8.83
N SER A 5 -0.37 13.42 8.73
CA SER A 5 -0.11 12.28 7.86
C SER A 5 -1.30 11.93 6.99
N ASP A 6 -1.01 11.32 5.85
CA ASP A 6 -2.01 10.82 4.90
C ASP A 6 -1.53 9.47 4.34
N PHE A 7 -2.14 8.36 4.77
CA PHE A 7 -1.65 7.01 4.52
C PHE A 7 -2.37 6.26 3.40
N HIS A 8 -3.52 6.78 2.95
CA HIS A 8 -4.32 6.17 1.90
C HIS A 8 -4.31 7.05 0.67
N ILE A 9 -3.31 6.82 -0.18
CA ILE A 9 -3.20 7.41 -1.51
C ILE A 9 -3.07 6.29 -2.56
N HIS A 10 -3.16 6.67 -3.82
CA HIS A 10 -2.88 5.79 -4.94
C HIS A 10 -1.73 6.32 -5.79
N GLY A 11 -1.01 5.39 -6.43
CA GLY A 11 -0.02 5.66 -7.46
C GLY A 11 -0.65 5.75 -8.85
N ARG A 12 0.20 6.04 -9.84
CA ARG A 12 -0.17 6.15 -11.27
C ARG A 12 -0.64 4.85 -11.94
N TYR A 13 -0.49 3.71 -11.27
CA TYR A 13 -0.89 2.39 -11.76
C TYR A 13 -2.30 1.98 -11.32
N SER A 14 -2.90 2.72 -10.38
CA SER A 14 -4.32 2.55 -10.05
C SER A 14 -5.23 3.07 -11.15
N ARG A 15 -6.38 2.43 -11.34
CA ARG A 15 -7.37 2.90 -12.32
C ARG A 15 -7.96 4.25 -11.93
N ALA A 16 -8.22 5.07 -12.95
CA ALA A 16 -8.83 6.41 -12.81
C ALA A 16 -8.03 7.38 -11.91
N THR A 17 -6.72 7.17 -11.78
CA THR A 17 -5.82 8.10 -11.08
C THR A 17 -4.96 8.90 -12.07
N SER A 18 -4.36 9.99 -11.60
CA SER A 18 -3.51 10.83 -12.46
C SER A 18 -2.19 10.12 -12.79
N LYS A 19 -1.77 10.19 -14.06
CA LYS A 19 -0.45 9.72 -14.51
C LYS A 19 0.72 10.45 -13.83
N GLN A 20 0.46 11.61 -13.21
CA GLN A 20 1.45 12.41 -12.49
C GLN A 20 1.64 11.99 -11.03
N LEU A 21 0.94 10.95 -10.55
CA LEU A 21 1.12 10.37 -9.21
C LEU A 21 2.42 9.55 -9.16
N ASN A 22 3.54 10.27 -9.09
CA ASN A 22 4.89 9.78 -8.90
C ASN A 22 5.49 10.42 -7.63
N VAL A 23 6.53 9.79 -7.07
CA VAL A 23 7.13 10.23 -5.79
C VAL A 23 7.52 11.72 -5.80
N PRO A 24 8.20 12.28 -6.82
CA PRO A 24 8.54 13.70 -6.85
C PRO A 24 7.32 14.64 -6.72
N ASN A 25 6.23 14.36 -7.44
CA ASN A 25 5.01 15.16 -7.34
C ASN A 25 4.30 14.96 -6.00
N LEU A 26 4.25 13.72 -5.49
CA LEU A 26 3.67 13.43 -4.18
C LEU A 26 4.37 14.23 -3.08
N VAL A 27 5.71 14.24 -3.06
CA VAL A 27 6.51 15.04 -2.11
C VAL A 27 6.24 16.53 -2.27
N LYS A 28 6.23 17.05 -3.51
CA LYS A 28 5.96 18.47 -3.79
C LYS A 28 4.62 18.90 -3.19
N TYR A 29 3.54 18.18 -3.49
CA TYR A 29 2.20 18.55 -3.04
C TYR A 29 1.95 18.23 -1.57
N ALA A 30 2.58 17.20 -1.00
CA ALA A 30 2.54 16.93 0.44
C ALA A 30 3.15 18.11 1.23
N LYS A 31 4.32 18.61 0.82
CA LYS A 31 4.96 19.80 1.40
C LYS A 31 4.06 21.04 1.29
N MET A 32 3.46 21.28 0.12
CA MET A 32 2.52 22.40 -0.06
C MET A 32 1.26 22.29 0.83
N LYS A 33 0.74 21.07 1.02
CA LYS A 33 -0.45 20.80 1.86
C LYS A 33 -0.14 20.82 3.36
N GLY A 34 1.14 20.73 3.75
CA GLY A 34 1.56 20.61 5.14
C GLY A 34 1.50 19.18 5.69
N VAL A 35 1.50 18.16 4.82
CA VAL A 35 1.60 16.75 5.20
C VAL A 35 3.07 16.40 5.39
N GLY A 36 3.42 15.93 6.59
CA GLY A 36 4.78 15.65 7.00
C GLY A 36 5.18 14.17 6.96
N LEU A 37 4.23 13.27 6.69
CA LEU A 37 4.44 11.83 6.49
C LEU A 37 3.37 11.27 5.55
N LEU A 38 3.77 10.57 4.49
CA LEU A 38 2.85 10.13 3.43
C LEU A 38 2.89 8.61 3.25
N GLY A 39 1.75 8.00 2.97
CA GLY A 39 1.70 6.62 2.46
C GLY A 39 2.28 6.54 1.05
N THR A 40 2.92 5.44 0.69
CA THR A 40 3.36 5.24 -0.70
C THR A 40 2.20 4.98 -1.66
N GLY A 41 1.13 4.36 -1.16
CA GLY A 41 0.09 3.76 -1.98
C GLY A 41 0.60 2.57 -2.80
N ASP A 42 -0.31 1.68 -3.16
CA ASP A 42 -0.17 0.67 -4.21
C ASP A 42 1.12 -0.18 -4.22
N PHE A 43 1.80 -0.42 -3.08
CA PHE A 43 3.05 -1.21 -3.05
C PHE A 43 2.89 -2.64 -3.61
N THR A 44 1.66 -3.11 -3.77
CA THR A 44 1.34 -4.40 -4.36
C THR A 44 1.64 -4.46 -5.85
N HIS A 45 1.60 -3.32 -6.55
CA HIS A 45 1.84 -3.28 -7.99
C HIS A 45 3.35 -3.38 -8.30
N PRO A 46 3.81 -4.41 -9.06
CA PRO A 46 5.24 -4.69 -9.20
C PRO A 46 6.06 -3.53 -9.79
N GLN A 47 5.55 -2.84 -10.80
CA GLN A 47 6.27 -1.71 -11.40
C GLN A 47 6.32 -0.50 -10.45
N TRP A 48 5.29 -0.31 -9.62
CA TRP A 48 5.30 0.77 -8.63
C TRP A 48 6.29 0.44 -7.51
N LEU A 49 6.29 -0.81 -7.05
CA LEU A 49 7.23 -1.28 -6.03
C LEU A 49 8.68 -1.14 -6.47
N GLU A 50 9.00 -1.47 -7.73
CA GLU A 50 10.33 -1.27 -8.29
C GLU A 50 10.75 0.20 -8.25
N GLU A 51 9.86 1.12 -8.66
CA GLU A 51 10.11 2.55 -8.56
C GLU A 51 10.31 3.02 -7.11
N LEU A 52 9.47 2.55 -6.18
CA LEU A 52 9.59 2.88 -4.76
C LEU A 52 10.93 2.43 -4.19
N LYS A 53 11.39 1.22 -4.48
CA LYS A 53 12.70 0.69 -4.03
C LYS A 53 13.87 1.45 -4.65
N GLY A 54 13.71 1.99 -5.86
CA GLY A 54 14.73 2.81 -6.51
C GLY A 54 14.86 4.22 -5.93
N ILE A 55 13.79 4.76 -5.32
CA ILE A 55 13.72 6.15 -4.86
C ILE A 55 13.82 6.27 -3.33
N LEU A 56 13.24 5.31 -2.60
CA LEU A 56 13.13 5.36 -1.16
C LEU A 56 14.21 4.51 -0.49
N LYS A 57 14.80 5.05 0.58
CA LYS A 57 15.83 4.39 1.38
C LYS A 57 15.28 4.07 2.77
N GLU A 58 15.44 2.82 3.17
CA GLU A 58 15.11 2.35 4.52
C GLU A 58 16.28 2.59 5.48
N ASP A 59 15.97 2.90 6.74
CA ASP A 59 16.93 3.04 7.84
C ASP A 59 16.61 2.09 9.02
N GLY A 60 15.72 1.11 8.80
CA GLY A 60 15.25 0.17 9.83
C GLY A 60 14.16 0.73 10.75
N SER A 61 13.77 2.00 10.62
CA SER A 61 12.68 2.59 11.43
C SER A 61 11.27 2.23 10.97
N GLY A 62 11.15 1.62 9.79
CA GLY A 62 9.88 1.44 9.07
C GLY A 62 9.32 2.71 8.43
N ILE A 63 10.11 3.79 8.41
CA ILE A 63 9.78 5.08 7.77
C ILE A 63 10.83 5.39 6.70
N PRO A 64 10.73 4.76 5.51
CA PRO A 64 11.65 5.04 4.41
C PRO A 64 11.56 6.51 3.97
N LYS A 65 12.64 7.04 3.40
CA LYS A 65 12.72 8.44 2.97
C LYS A 65 13.18 8.56 1.52
N ASP A 66 12.70 9.58 0.82
CA ASP A 66 13.27 9.96 -0.47
C ASP A 66 14.65 10.64 -0.30
N GLU A 67 15.31 10.97 -1.41
CA GLU A 67 16.61 11.66 -1.40
C GLU A 67 16.57 13.04 -0.72
N SER A 68 15.39 13.69 -0.66
CA SER A 68 15.20 14.95 0.05
C SER A 68 14.98 14.78 1.56
N GLY A 69 14.92 13.54 2.05
CA GLY A 69 14.63 13.20 3.44
C GLY A 69 13.14 13.22 3.79
N PHE A 70 12.24 13.33 2.81
CA PHE A 70 10.80 13.31 3.05
C PHE A 70 10.36 11.89 3.42
N PRO A 71 9.66 11.70 4.56
CA PRO A 71 9.36 10.37 5.08
C PRO A 71 8.09 9.79 4.49
N PHE A 72 8.10 8.48 4.32
CA PHE A 72 7.00 7.67 3.83
C PHE A 72 6.68 6.51 4.77
N ILE A 73 5.46 5.99 4.68
CA ILE A 73 5.10 4.64 5.17
C ILE A 73 4.69 3.80 3.97
N LEU A 74 5.12 2.53 3.94
CA LEU A 74 4.75 1.63 2.86
C LEU A 74 3.27 1.26 3.01
N SER A 75 2.43 1.76 2.11
CA SER A 75 0.99 1.48 2.12
C SER A 75 0.46 0.94 0.80
N ALA A 76 -0.62 0.16 0.89
CA ALA A 76 -1.38 -0.34 -0.26
C ALA A 76 -2.85 -0.52 0.13
N GLU A 77 -3.74 -0.57 -0.87
CA GLU A 77 -5.14 -0.94 -0.67
C GLU A 77 -5.44 -2.23 -1.44
N ILE A 78 -6.21 -3.13 -0.82
CA ILE A 78 -6.70 -4.36 -1.47
C ILE A 78 -8.22 -4.38 -1.46
N SER A 79 -8.82 -4.71 -2.59
CA SER A 79 -10.28 -4.83 -2.74
C SER A 79 -10.70 -6.30 -2.65
N SER A 80 -11.29 -6.68 -1.52
CA SER A 80 -11.89 -8.00 -1.29
C SER A 80 -13.33 -8.02 -1.81
N ILE A 81 -13.59 -8.81 -2.85
CA ILE A 81 -14.93 -9.02 -3.41
C ILE A 81 -15.30 -10.49 -3.33
N TYR A 82 -16.27 -10.83 -2.47
CA TYR A 82 -16.67 -12.22 -2.21
C TYR A 82 -18.14 -12.31 -1.79
N SER A 83 -18.74 -13.49 -1.95
CA SER A 83 -20.10 -13.76 -1.46
C SER A 83 -20.07 -14.31 -0.03
N ASP A 84 -20.93 -13.76 0.83
CA ASP A 84 -21.08 -14.20 2.21
C ASP A 84 -22.52 -14.03 2.69
N GLY A 85 -23.12 -15.11 3.21
CA GLY A 85 -24.53 -15.11 3.63
C GLY A 85 -25.52 -14.72 2.51
N GLY A 86 -25.26 -15.12 1.27
CA GLY A 86 -26.10 -14.79 0.12
C GLY A 86 -25.97 -13.35 -0.39
N LYS A 87 -25.04 -12.55 0.16
CA LYS A 87 -24.78 -11.17 -0.29
C LYS A 87 -23.36 -11.03 -0.83
N VAL A 88 -23.20 -10.26 -1.90
CA VAL A 88 -21.87 -9.88 -2.40
C VAL A 88 -21.32 -8.77 -1.51
N ARG A 89 -20.12 -8.98 -0.97
CA ARG A 89 -19.33 -8.01 -0.22
C ARG A 89 -18.31 -7.39 -1.16
N ARG A 90 -18.06 -6.09 -1.00
CA ARG A 90 -17.01 -5.34 -1.68
C ARG A 90 -16.37 -4.46 -0.61
N ILE A 91 -15.23 -4.91 -0.09
CA ILE A 91 -14.61 -4.33 1.09
C ILE A 91 -13.19 -4.00 0.74
N HIS A 92 -12.78 -2.77 1.05
CA HIS A 92 -11.43 -2.31 0.83
C HIS A 92 -10.66 -2.32 2.15
N ASN A 93 -9.40 -2.73 2.11
CA ASN A 93 -8.52 -2.74 3.28
C ASN A 93 -7.19 -2.08 2.92
N VAL A 94 -6.80 -1.09 3.72
CA VAL A 94 -5.46 -0.50 3.68
C VAL A 94 -4.51 -1.38 4.47
N LEU A 95 -3.34 -1.61 3.90
CA LEU A 95 -2.20 -2.27 4.54
C LEU A 95 -1.11 -1.24 4.82
N LEU A 96 -0.49 -1.31 6.00
CA LEU A 96 0.73 -0.58 6.32
C LEU A 96 1.83 -1.58 6.66
N ALA A 97 2.92 -1.58 5.90
CA ALA A 97 4.02 -2.53 6.05
C ALA A 97 5.26 -1.86 6.65
N PRO A 98 6.03 -2.56 7.49
CA PRO A 98 7.21 -2.02 8.17
C PRO A 98 8.46 -1.99 7.29
N SER A 99 8.52 -2.78 6.21
CA SER A 99 9.70 -2.80 5.33
C SER A 99 9.41 -3.33 3.94
N PHE A 100 10.32 -3.07 3.00
CA PHE A 100 10.26 -3.62 1.65
C PHE A 100 10.37 -5.15 1.64
N ASP A 101 11.14 -5.75 2.55
CA ASP A 101 11.21 -7.21 2.72
C ASP A 101 9.86 -7.80 3.12
N VAL A 102 9.13 -7.13 4.02
CA VAL A 102 7.77 -7.55 4.40
C VAL A 102 6.79 -7.32 3.26
N VAL A 103 6.91 -6.22 2.51
CA VAL A 103 6.11 -5.97 1.30
C VAL A 103 6.31 -7.08 0.26
N ASP A 104 7.55 -7.52 0.02
CA ASP A 104 7.82 -8.60 -0.94
C ASP A 104 7.16 -9.91 -0.52
N GLN A 105 7.24 -10.26 0.76
CA GLN A 105 6.61 -11.45 1.32
C GLN A 105 5.08 -11.38 1.28
N ILE A 106 4.47 -10.21 1.56
CA ILE A 106 3.03 -9.98 1.38
C ILE A 106 2.64 -10.22 -0.08
N ASN A 107 3.37 -9.60 -1.01
CA ASN A 107 3.10 -9.73 -2.44
C ASN A 107 3.26 -11.18 -2.93
N GLU A 108 4.24 -11.91 -2.42
CA GLU A 108 4.39 -13.34 -2.69
C GLU A 108 3.23 -14.17 -2.14
N ALA A 109 2.81 -13.93 -0.89
CA ALA A 109 1.69 -14.63 -0.27
C ALA A 109 0.37 -14.40 -1.03
N LEU A 110 0.12 -13.15 -1.47
CA LEU A 110 -1.04 -12.81 -2.31
C LEU A 110 -0.97 -13.50 -3.69
N ARG A 111 0.21 -13.54 -4.32
CA ARG A 111 0.39 -14.28 -5.59
C ARG A 111 0.14 -15.77 -5.43
N LYS A 112 0.60 -16.39 -4.34
CA LYS A 112 0.34 -17.81 -4.02
C LYS A 112 -1.16 -18.10 -3.87
N LYS A 113 -1.95 -17.11 -3.47
CA LYS A 113 -3.42 -17.17 -3.40
C LYS A 113 -4.11 -16.84 -4.74
N GLY A 114 -3.34 -16.65 -5.81
CA GLY A 114 -3.86 -16.38 -7.16
C GLY A 114 -4.28 -14.93 -7.40
N VAL A 115 -3.90 -13.98 -6.54
CA VAL A 115 -4.23 -12.56 -6.73
C VAL A 115 -3.39 -11.98 -7.86
N ASN A 116 -4.05 -11.34 -8.83
CA ASN A 116 -3.37 -10.62 -9.91
C ASN A 116 -2.94 -9.23 -9.43
N LEU A 117 -1.64 -9.02 -9.27
CA LEU A 117 -1.06 -7.75 -8.81
C LEU A 117 -0.65 -6.81 -9.95
N ASN A 118 -0.69 -7.26 -11.21
CA ASN A 118 -0.17 -6.51 -12.36
C ASN A 118 -1.21 -5.61 -13.03
N SER A 119 -2.50 -5.82 -12.77
CA SER A 119 -3.57 -5.17 -13.54
C SER A 119 -3.99 -3.81 -13.02
N ASP A 120 -3.77 -3.54 -11.74
CA ASP A 120 -4.25 -2.34 -11.04
C ASP A 120 -3.38 -2.09 -9.79
N GLY A 121 -3.17 -0.83 -9.44
CA GLY A 121 -2.55 -0.43 -8.17
C GLY A 121 -3.32 -0.91 -6.94
N ARG A 122 -4.66 -1.03 -7.03
CA ARG A 122 -5.51 -1.70 -6.05
C ARG A 122 -5.94 -3.07 -6.57
N PRO A 123 -5.22 -4.17 -6.24
CA PRO A 123 -5.62 -5.50 -6.67
C PRO A 123 -6.98 -5.88 -6.12
N ILE A 124 -7.78 -6.52 -6.97
CA ILE A 124 -9.08 -7.09 -6.61
C ILE A 124 -8.90 -8.59 -6.39
N CYS A 125 -9.36 -9.11 -5.25
CA CYS A 125 -9.25 -10.52 -4.90
C CYS A 125 -10.56 -11.10 -4.34
N GLY A 126 -10.70 -12.43 -4.44
CA GLY A 126 -11.80 -13.17 -3.84
C GLY A 126 -11.58 -13.56 -2.37
N ILE A 127 -10.49 -13.08 -1.75
CA ILE A 127 -10.09 -13.44 -0.39
C ILE A 127 -11.02 -12.74 0.60
N LYS A 128 -11.57 -13.50 1.55
CA LYS A 128 -12.40 -12.94 2.63
C LYS A 128 -11.54 -12.08 3.56
N CYS A 129 -12.10 -11.02 4.14
CA CYS A 129 -11.31 -10.10 4.98
C CYS A 129 -10.60 -10.79 6.17
N PRO A 130 -11.22 -11.74 6.90
CA PRO A 130 -10.49 -12.48 7.95
C PRO A 130 -9.29 -13.27 7.42
N GLU A 131 -9.45 -13.95 6.29
CA GLU A 131 -8.34 -14.67 5.65
C GLU A 131 -7.25 -13.71 5.15
N LEU A 132 -7.62 -12.55 4.62
CA LEU A 132 -6.65 -11.51 4.23
C LEU A 132 -5.82 -11.07 5.45
N VAL A 133 -6.46 -10.83 6.59
CA VAL A 133 -5.79 -10.49 7.85
C VAL A 133 -4.85 -11.62 8.28
N GLU A 134 -5.30 -12.87 8.25
CA GLU A 134 -4.47 -14.04 8.59
C GLU A 134 -3.24 -14.15 7.68
N ILE A 135 -3.40 -13.94 6.38
CA ILE A 135 -2.29 -13.97 5.41
C ILE A 135 -1.25 -12.89 5.74
N VAL A 136 -1.67 -11.63 5.88
CA VAL A 136 -0.73 -10.52 6.04
C VAL A 136 -0.10 -10.49 7.43
N LYS A 137 -0.87 -10.77 8.50
CA LYS A 137 -0.32 -10.90 9.87
C LYS A 137 0.52 -12.17 10.04
N GLY A 138 0.32 -13.18 9.19
CA GLY A 138 1.15 -14.39 9.12
C GLY A 138 2.52 -14.14 8.50
N VAL A 139 2.64 -13.14 7.62
CA VAL A 139 3.94 -12.66 7.10
C VAL A 139 4.67 -11.87 8.18
N ASP A 140 4.04 -10.84 8.73
CA ASP A 140 4.61 -10.06 9.82
C ASP A 140 3.48 -9.48 10.70
N ARG A 141 3.59 -9.68 12.01
CA ARG A 141 2.55 -9.29 12.99
C ARG A 141 2.37 -7.77 13.11
N SER A 142 3.37 -6.98 12.71
CA SER A 142 3.36 -5.51 12.73
C SER A 142 2.63 -4.89 11.54
N VAL A 143 2.27 -5.67 10.52
CA VAL A 143 1.49 -5.16 9.37
C VAL A 143 0.12 -4.74 9.85
N GLU A 144 -0.23 -3.47 9.70
CA GLU A 144 -1.56 -3.00 10.08
C GLU A 144 -2.56 -3.18 8.94
N VAL A 145 -3.79 -3.60 9.29
CA VAL A 145 -4.89 -3.81 8.35
C VAL A 145 -6.07 -2.98 8.79
N ILE A 146 -6.47 -2.04 7.95
CA ILE A 146 -7.48 -1.03 8.29
C ILE A 146 -8.61 -1.12 7.26
N PRO A 147 -9.87 -1.39 7.65
CA PRO A 147 -11.01 -1.27 6.75
C PRO A 147 -11.09 0.16 6.20
N ALA A 148 -11.09 0.29 4.88
CA ALA A 148 -11.21 1.57 4.20
C ALA A 148 -12.70 1.97 4.04
N HIS A 149 -12.91 3.26 3.79
CA HIS A 149 -14.16 4.01 3.61
C HIS A 149 -15.38 3.22 3.07
#